data_AF-A0A9Q3WSG8-F1
#
_entry.id   AF-A0A9Q3WSG8-F1
#
_cell.length_a   1.000
_cell.length_b   1.000
_cell.length_c   1.000
_cell.angle_alpha   90.00
_cell.angle_beta   90.00
_cell.angle_gamma   90.00
#
_symmetry.space_group_name_H-M   'P 1'
#
loop_
_entity.id
_entity.type
_entity.pdbx_description
1 polymer ?
#
loop_
_entity_poly.entity_id
_entity_poly.type
_entity_poly.pdbx_seq_one_letter_code
_entity_poly.pdbx_strand_id
1 'polypeptide(L)'
;MTQPNEQLRCILALDLGTTTGWALRGYDGLITTGTASFKPGRYDGGGMRYLRFTNWLTELDRLSGPIAAIWFEEVRRHAGTDASHIYGGLMASLTSWGELR
;
A
#
# COMPACT_ATOMS: atom_id res chain seq x y z
N MET A 1 -23.86 23.39 -21.56
CA MET A 1 -23.37 23.24 -20.18
C MET A 1 -22.71 21.87 -20.06
N THR A 2 -21.41 21.79 -20.33
CA THR A 2 -20.61 20.61 -19.99
C THR A 2 -20.41 20.61 -18.49
N GLN A 3 -20.81 19.55 -17.81
CA GLN A 3 -20.51 19.39 -16.38
C GLN A 3 -18.99 19.50 -16.18
N PRO A 4 -18.50 20.11 -15.09
CA PRO A 4 -17.09 20.07 -14.78
C PRO A 4 -16.68 18.60 -14.75
N ASN A 5 -15.60 18.27 -15.44
CA ASN A 5 -15.00 16.95 -15.41
C ASN A 5 -14.60 16.69 -13.95
N GLU A 6 -15.46 16.05 -13.14
CA GLU A 6 -15.15 15.68 -11.76
C GLU A 6 -14.06 14.63 -11.81
N GLN A 7 -12.83 15.09 -11.88
CA GLN A 7 -11.66 14.24 -11.86
C GLN A 7 -11.64 13.58 -10.47
N LEU A 8 -11.90 12.28 -10.45
CA LEU A 8 -11.99 11.54 -9.20
C LEU A 8 -10.64 11.52 -8.51
N ARG A 9 -10.64 11.48 -7.18
CA ARG A 9 -9.41 11.33 -6.41
C ARG A 9 -8.91 9.89 -6.50
N CYS A 10 -7.60 9.75 -6.69
CA CYS A 10 -6.89 8.49 -6.60
C CYS A 10 -6.96 7.95 -5.17
N ILE A 11 -7.52 6.75 -4.97
CA ILE A 11 -7.65 6.12 -3.65
C ILE A 11 -7.07 4.71 -3.72
N LEU A 12 -6.22 4.39 -2.75
CA LEU A 12 -5.63 3.07 -2.57
C LEU A 12 -6.22 2.40 -1.33
N ALA A 13 -6.64 1.15 -1.45
CA ALA A 13 -6.98 0.29 -0.33
C ALA A 13 -5.94 -0.85 -0.23
N LEU A 14 -5.51 -1.17 0.98
CA LEU A 14 -4.47 -2.16 1.28
C LEU A 14 -4.96 -3.17 2.33
N ASP A 15 -4.66 -4.44 2.08
CA ASP A 15 -4.67 -5.52 3.07
C ASP A 15 -3.22 -5.89 3.38
N LEU A 16 -2.72 -5.48 4.56
CA LEU A 16 -1.30 -5.55 4.91
C LEU A 16 -0.88 -6.96 5.32
N GLY A 17 0.09 -7.52 4.58
CA GLY A 17 0.68 -8.81 4.92
C GLY A 17 1.93 -9.10 4.12
N THR A 18 2.50 -10.30 4.28
CA THR A 18 3.64 -10.71 3.42
C THR A 18 3.24 -10.73 1.95
N THR A 19 2.01 -11.13 1.67
CA THR A 19 1.36 -10.91 0.39
C THR A 19 0.27 -9.87 0.65
N THR A 20 0.53 -8.63 0.22
CA THR A 20 -0.38 -7.50 0.41
C THR A 20 -1.41 -7.48 -0.70
N GLY A 21 -2.69 -7.53 -0.35
CA GLY A 21 -3.77 -7.25 -1.28
C GLY A 21 -3.89 -5.75 -1.52
N TRP A 22 -4.21 -5.33 -2.75
CA TRP A 22 -4.42 -3.92 -3.05
C TRP A 22 -5.55 -3.70 -4.07
N ALA A 23 -6.22 -2.56 -3.93
CA ALA A 23 -7.18 -2.03 -4.88
C ALA A 23 -6.96 -0.53 -5.05
N LEU A 24 -6.84 -0.07 -6.29
CA LEU A 24 -6.60 1.31 -6.65
C LEU A 24 -7.73 1.80 -7.54
N ARG A 25 -8.38 2.90 -7.14
CA ARG A 25 -9.29 3.65 -8.02
C ARG A 25 -8.53 4.83 -8.61
N GLY A 26 -8.36 4.84 -9.93
CA GLY A 26 -7.75 5.93 -10.69
C GLY A 26 -8.64 7.17 -10.78
N TYR A 27 -8.08 8.24 -11.36
CA TYR A 27 -8.80 9.51 -11.57
C TYR A 27 -9.88 9.44 -12.65
N ASP A 28 -9.79 8.44 -13.52
CA ASP A 28 -10.77 8.06 -14.53
C ASP A 28 -11.90 7.18 -13.96
N GLY A 29 -11.83 6.84 -12.67
CA GLY A 29 -12.78 5.96 -11.99
C GLY A 29 -12.53 4.47 -12.22
N LEU A 30 -11.51 4.09 -13.01
CA LEU A 30 -11.17 2.69 -13.22
C LEU A 30 -10.60 2.10 -11.93
N ILE A 31 -11.09 0.92 -11.56
CA ILE A 31 -10.56 0.15 -10.42
C ILE A 31 -9.64 -0.93 -10.95
N THR A 32 -8.40 -0.93 -10.46
CA THR A 32 -7.42 -2.00 -10.67
C THR A 32 -7.11 -2.66 -9.33
N THR A 33 -6.86 -3.96 -9.34
CA THR A 33 -6.63 -4.74 -8.12
C THR A 33 -5.52 -5.75 -8.33
N GLY A 34 -4.91 -6.20 -7.25
CA GLY A 34 -3.96 -7.30 -7.32
C GLY A 34 -3.35 -7.64 -5.96
N THR A 35 -2.22 -8.33 -6.02
CA THR A 35 -1.41 -8.67 -4.85
C THR A 35 0.05 -8.32 -5.09
N ALA A 36 0.73 -7.82 -4.07
CA ALA A 36 2.18 -7.62 -4.06
C ALA A 36 2.83 -8.52 -3.02
N SER A 37 3.92 -9.21 -3.37
CA SER A 37 4.62 -10.12 -2.45
C SER A 37 5.91 -9.49 -1.93
N PHE A 38 6.03 -9.42 -0.61
CA PHE A 38 7.21 -8.93 0.12
C PHE A 38 7.88 -10.04 0.93
N LYS A 39 7.76 -11.29 0.44
CA LYS A 39 8.45 -12.43 1.02
C LYS A 39 9.97 -12.21 0.93
N PRO A 40 10.72 -12.32 2.04
CA PRO A 40 12.17 -12.20 2.01
C PRO A 40 12.80 -13.40 1.28
N GLY A 41 13.86 -13.14 0.53
CA GLY A 41 14.76 -14.13 -0.03
C GLY A 41 15.83 -14.57 0.97
N ARG A 42 16.58 -15.63 0.62
CA ARG A 42 17.62 -16.24 1.47
C ARG A 42 18.70 -15.25 1.92
N TYR A 43 19.00 -14.25 1.09
CA TYR A 43 20.06 -13.28 1.31
C TYR A 43 19.54 -11.88 1.68
N ASP A 44 18.25 -11.76 1.96
CA ASP A 44 17.65 -10.48 2.35
C ASP A 44 17.87 -10.21 3.83
N GLY A 45 18.36 -9.01 4.16
CA GLY A 45 18.33 -8.51 5.53
C GLY A 45 16.88 -8.27 6.00
N GLY A 46 16.65 -8.26 7.32
CA GLY A 46 15.31 -8.16 7.91
C GLY A 46 14.49 -6.94 7.45
N GLY A 47 15.17 -5.84 7.08
CA GLY A 47 14.53 -4.61 6.59
C GLY A 47 14.12 -4.64 5.11
N MET A 48 14.60 -5.60 4.31
CA MET A 48 14.44 -5.58 2.85
C MET A 48 12.98 -5.63 2.40
N ARG A 49 12.12 -6.34 3.15
CA ARG A 49 10.67 -6.36 2.86
C ARG A 49 10.05 -4.97 2.92
N TYR A 50 10.46 -4.15 3.88
CA TYR A 50 9.91 -2.81 4.10
C TYR A 50 10.42 -1.84 3.05
N LEU A 51 11.69 -1.96 2.65
CA LEU A 51 12.25 -1.22 1.53
C LEU A 51 11.53 -1.54 0.21
N ARG A 52 11.24 -2.82 -0.06
CA ARG A 52 10.47 -3.21 -1.26
C ARG A 52 9.04 -2.68 -1.21
N PHE A 53 8.41 -2.70 -0.04
CA PHE A 53 7.08 -2.17 0.16
C PHE A 53 7.01 -0.66 -0.11
N THR A 54 7.92 0.13 0.44
CA THR A 54 7.96 1.59 0.21
C THR A 54 8.31 1.95 -1.23
N ASN A 55 9.24 1.22 -1.87
CA ASN A 55 9.54 1.38 -3.29
C ASN A 55 8.31 1.06 -4.15
N TRP A 56 7.58 0.00 -3.82
CA TRP A 56 6.35 -0.38 -4.52
C TRP A 56 5.25 0.69 -4.37
N LEU A 57 5.03 1.23 -3.16
CA LEU A 57 4.08 2.33 -2.94
C LEU A 57 4.45 3.58 -3.75
N THR A 58 5.75 3.92 -3.78
CA THR A 58 6.27 5.08 -4.52
C THR A 58 6.05 4.91 -6.03
N GLU A 59 6.27 3.71 -6.56
CA GLU A 59 6.03 3.43 -7.97
C GLU A 59 4.53 3.44 -8.29
N LEU A 60 3.70 2.85 -7.42
CA LEU A 60 2.25 2.86 -7.59
C LEU A 60 1.72 4.29 -7.66
N ASP A 61 2.17 5.15 -6.73
CA ASP A 61 1.84 6.56 -6.72
C ASP A 61 2.26 7.31 -7.98
N ARG A 62 3.51 7.10 -8.42
CA ARG A 62 4.06 7.72 -9.62
C ARG A 62 3.27 7.35 -10.88
N LEU A 63 2.84 6.10 -10.98
CA LEU A 63 2.12 5.56 -12.14
C LEU A 63 0.63 5.90 -12.13
N SER A 64 0.00 6.02 -10.95
CA SER A 64 -1.43 6.32 -10.82
C SER A 64 -1.77 7.80 -10.82
N GLY A 65 -0.76 8.67 -10.68
CA GLY A 65 -0.93 10.03 -10.19
C GLY A 65 -1.03 10.07 -8.66
N PRO A 66 -0.88 11.25 -8.02
CA PRO A 66 -0.79 11.35 -6.57
C PRO A 66 -1.96 10.67 -5.87
N ILE A 67 -1.66 9.67 -5.04
CA ILE A 67 -2.63 8.98 -4.20
C ILE A 67 -3.12 9.96 -3.14
N ALA A 68 -4.40 10.31 -3.19
CA ALA A 68 -4.98 11.30 -2.31
C ALA A 68 -5.36 10.72 -0.94
N ALA A 69 -5.58 9.40 -0.85
CA ALA A 69 -5.89 8.71 0.39
C ALA A 69 -5.51 7.24 0.30
N ILE A 70 -5.05 6.69 1.43
CA ILE A 70 -4.81 5.25 1.61
C ILE A 70 -5.69 4.74 2.75
N TRP A 71 -6.41 3.65 2.49
CA TRP A 71 -7.22 2.93 3.46
C TRP A 71 -6.62 1.56 3.72
N PHE A 72 -6.58 1.13 4.98
CA PHE A 72 -6.16 -0.21 5.38
C PHE A 72 -6.86 -0.60 6.67
N GLU A 73 -6.97 -1.90 6.93
CA GLU A 73 -7.57 -2.41 8.17
C GLU A 73 -6.59 -2.29 9.35
N GLU A 74 -7.08 -1.78 10.48
CA GLU A 74 -6.31 -1.80 11.73
C GLU A 74 -6.44 -3.18 12.41
N VAL A 75 -5.44 -4.05 12.22
CA VAL A 75 -5.43 -5.39 12.82
C VAL A 75 -4.87 -5.33 14.24
N ARG A 76 -5.75 -5.47 15.24
CA ARG A 76 -5.36 -5.46 16.67
C ARG A 76 -5.04 -6.83 17.25
N ARG A 77 -5.55 -7.91 16.63
CA ARG A 77 -5.36 -9.28 17.11
C ARG A 77 -4.72 -10.14 16.03
N HIS A 78 -3.51 -10.64 16.33
CA HIS A 78 -2.78 -11.54 15.44
C HIS A 78 -2.75 -12.94 16.04
N ALA A 79 -2.92 -13.96 15.20
CA ALA A 79 -2.84 -15.36 15.63
C ALA A 79 -1.40 -15.81 15.96
N GLY A 80 -0.38 -15.09 15.47
CA GLY A 80 1.03 -15.41 15.72
C GLY A 80 1.93 -14.18 15.74
N THR A 81 3.06 -14.30 16.43
CA THR A 81 4.05 -13.23 16.63
C THR A 81 4.69 -12.77 15.33
N ASP A 82 5.00 -13.69 14.42
CA ASP A 82 5.59 -13.30 13.13
C ASP A 82 4.62 -12.46 12.30
N ALA A 83 3.33 -12.82 12.29
CA ALA A 83 2.31 -12.05 11.61
C ALA A 83 2.17 -10.64 12.22
N SER A 84 2.20 -10.52 13.55
CA SER A 84 2.12 -9.21 14.21
C SER A 84 3.33 -8.33 13.93
N HIS A 85 4.54 -8.89 13.92
CA HIS A 85 5.76 -8.15 13.59
C HIS A 85 5.74 -7.65 12.15
N ILE A 86 5.30 -8.50 11.21
CA ILE A 86 5.24 -8.14 9.80
C ILE A 86 4.21 -7.05 9.57
N TYR A 87 2.99 -7.22 10.11
CA TYR A 87 1.94 -6.20 10.03
C TYR A 87 2.42 -4.88 10.64
N GLY A 88 2.99 -4.90 11.85
CA GLY A 88 3.48 -3.70 12.53
C GLY A 88 4.57 -2.98 11.75
N GLY A 89 5.52 -3.71 11.16
CA GLY A 89 6.57 -3.12 10.34
C GLY A 89 6.06 -2.54 9.01
N LEU A 90 5.10 -3.21 8.36
CA LEU A 90 4.45 -2.69 7.15
C LEU A 90 3.63 -1.44 7.45
N MET A 91 2.85 -1.45 8.53
CA MET A 91 2.06 -0.30 8.99
C MET A 91 2.96 0.90 9.30
N ALA A 92 4.05 0.69 10.06
CA ALA A 92 5.01 1.76 10.35
C ALA A 92 5.67 2.33 9.09
N SER A 93 5.97 1.46 8.11
CA SER A 93 6.55 1.88 6.83
C SER A 93 5.54 2.67 5.99
N LEU A 94 4.27 2.24 5.97
CA LEU A 94 3.18 2.91 5.25
C LEU A 94 2.94 4.31 5.81
N THR A 95 2.79 4.43 7.14
CA THR A 95 2.51 5.71 7.78
C THR A 95 3.69 6.65 7.64
N SER A 96 4.92 6.18 7.88
CA SER A 96 6.12 6.99 7.65
C SER A 96 6.24 7.46 6.21
N TRP A 97 5.89 6.62 5.23
CA TRP A 97 5.89 7.03 3.82
C TRP A 97 4.83 8.09 3.55
N GLY A 98 3.64 7.98 4.15
CA GLY A 98 2.55 8.94 3.99
C GLY A 98 2.87 10.32 4.55
N GLU A 99 3.56 10.40 5.69
CA GLU A 99 3.97 11.67 6.33
C GLU A 99 5.09 12.40 5.58
N LEU A 100 5.83 11.73 4.69
CA LEU A 100 6.94 12.33 3.93
C LEU A 100 6.47 13.04 2.65
N ARG A 101 5.16 13.16 2.41
CA ARG A 101 4.57 13.59 1.13
C ARG A 101 3.96 14.98 1.16
#